data_AF-A0A7X8WZ66-F1
#
_entry.id   AF-A0A7X8WZ66-F1
#
_cell.length_a   1.000
_cell.length_b   1.000
_cell.length_c   1.000
_cell.angle_alpha   90.00
_cell.angle_beta   90.00
_cell.angle_gamma   90.00
#
_symmetry.space_group_name_H-M   'P 1'
#
loop_
_entity.id
_entity.type
_entity.pdbx_description
1 polymer ?
#
loop_
_entity_poly.entity_id
_entity_poly.type
_entity_poly.pdbx_seq_one_letter_code
_entity_poly.pdbx_strand_id
1 'polypeptide(L)'
;MEDTPVSNDTVRLTANQFGKAENRVMRVYRDTKRHSIRDLNVTSQLRGDFQTAHTEGNNENVVPTDTQKNTIFAKAKENGIASPEQFLLGLADHYTSSFDWVTGGRWGAEEYGWSRIN
;
A
#
# COMPACT_ATOMS: atom_id res chain seq x y z
N MET A 1 38.33 -34.16 -19.62
CA MET A 1 37.19 -33.25 -19.60
C MET A 1 36.69 -33.31 -18.18
N GLU A 2 37.10 -32.35 -17.36
CA GLU A 2 36.91 -32.36 -15.92
C GLU A 2 35.47 -31.94 -15.63
N ASP A 3 34.71 -32.81 -14.95
CA ASP A 3 33.36 -32.51 -14.48
C ASP A 3 33.46 -31.48 -13.35
N THR A 4 33.19 -30.21 -13.67
CA THR A 4 33.07 -29.16 -12.66
C THR A 4 31.83 -29.44 -11.82
N PRO A 5 31.93 -29.58 -10.49
CA PRO A 5 30.76 -29.81 -9.66
C PRO A 5 29.87 -28.56 -9.70
N VAL A 6 28.65 -28.71 -10.20
CA VAL A 6 27.64 -27.66 -10.14
C VAL A 6 27.30 -27.46 -8.66
N SER A 7 27.65 -26.30 -8.11
CA SER A 7 27.22 -25.91 -6.76
C SER A 7 25.69 -25.95 -6.71
N ASN A 8 25.12 -26.80 -5.86
CA ASN A 8 23.68 -26.81 -5.56
C ASN A 8 23.33 -25.64 -4.62
N ASP A 9 23.63 -24.41 -5.05
CA ASP A 9 23.21 -23.21 -4.33
C ASP A 9 21.72 -23.01 -4.56
N THR A 10 20.93 -23.52 -3.61
CA THR A 10 19.46 -23.41 -3.64
C THR A 10 19.08 -21.95 -3.39
N VAL A 11 18.56 -21.29 -4.43
CA VAL A 11 18.04 -19.91 -4.33
C VAL A 11 16.80 -19.89 -3.43
N ARG A 12 16.75 -18.97 -2.47
CA ARG A 12 15.62 -18.81 -1.54
C ARG A 12 15.06 -17.41 -1.60
N LEU A 13 13.73 -17.30 -1.64
CA LEU A 13 13.04 -16.04 -1.43
C LEU A 13 13.20 -15.63 0.04
N THR A 14 13.64 -14.40 0.27
CA THR A 14 13.79 -13.83 1.62
C THR A 14 12.66 -12.83 1.89
N ALA A 15 12.97 -11.65 2.45
CA ALA A 15 11.97 -10.62 2.67
C ALA A 15 11.46 -10.06 1.33
N ASN A 16 10.14 -10.03 1.16
CA ASN A 16 9.49 -9.47 -0.01
C ASN A 16 8.34 -8.55 0.41
N GLN A 17 8.03 -7.60 -0.47
CA GLN A 17 6.89 -6.72 -0.34
C GLN A 17 6.55 -6.14 -1.70
N PHE A 18 5.27 -5.87 -1.95
CA PHE A 18 4.83 -5.25 -3.20
C PHE A 18 3.65 -4.31 -2.94
N GLY A 19 3.41 -3.37 -3.85
CA GLY A 19 2.24 -2.52 -3.75
C GLY A 19 2.29 -1.31 -4.67
N LYS A 20 1.53 -0.28 -4.30
CA LYS A 20 1.42 0.96 -5.09
C LYS A 20 2.09 2.11 -4.35
N ALA A 21 3.00 2.79 -5.03
CA ALA A 21 3.62 4.00 -4.53
C ALA A 21 3.01 5.25 -5.17
N GLU A 22 3.22 6.37 -4.51
CA GLU A 22 2.97 7.73 -5.01
C GLU A 22 1.52 8.04 -5.42
N ASN A 23 0.54 7.51 -4.67
CA ASN A 23 -0.85 7.84 -4.89
C ASN A 23 -1.15 9.25 -4.37
N ARG A 24 -1.35 10.21 -5.28
CA ARG A 24 -1.76 11.58 -4.93
C ARG A 24 -3.24 11.65 -4.59
N VAL A 25 -3.54 12.04 -3.35
CA VAL A 25 -4.91 12.13 -2.82
C VAL A 25 -5.15 13.51 -2.23
N MET A 26 -6.03 14.29 -2.87
CA MET A 26 -6.53 15.55 -2.32
C MET A 26 -7.97 15.39 -1.82
N ARG A 27 -8.15 15.37 -0.51
CA ARG A 27 -9.48 15.32 0.12
C ARG A 27 -9.97 16.75 0.40
N VAL A 28 -11.11 17.11 -0.18
CA VAL A 28 -11.75 18.43 0.01
C VAL A 28 -13.00 18.30 0.87
N TYR A 29 -13.04 18.95 2.03
CA TYR A 29 -14.19 19.02 2.92
C TYR A 29 -15.03 20.25 2.61
N ARG A 30 -16.34 20.06 2.40
CA ARG A 30 -17.27 21.11 1.92
C ARG A 30 -18.53 21.24 2.78
N ASP A 31 -18.47 20.79 4.02
CA ASP A 31 -19.62 20.74 4.94
C ASP A 31 -20.04 22.14 5.45
N THR A 32 -19.17 23.14 5.29
CA THR A 32 -19.45 24.54 5.63
C THR A 32 -19.08 25.46 4.45
N LYS A 33 -19.47 26.75 4.52
CA LYS A 33 -19.01 27.76 3.55
C LYS A 33 -17.47 27.91 3.51
N ARG A 34 -16.76 27.46 4.56
CA ARG A 34 -15.31 27.50 4.65
C ARG A 34 -14.72 26.11 4.40
N HIS A 35 -14.51 25.78 3.13
CA HIS A 35 -13.92 24.50 2.73
C HIS A 35 -12.50 24.31 3.29
N SER A 36 -12.11 23.09 3.65
CA SER A 36 -10.74 22.72 4.02
C SER A 36 -10.23 21.59 3.11
N ILE A 37 -8.91 21.41 3.05
CA ILE A 37 -8.27 20.38 2.23
C ILE A 37 -7.20 19.63 3.02
N ARG A 38 -6.95 18.39 2.62
CA ARG A 38 -5.78 17.58 2.95
C ARG A 38 -5.20 17.04 1.65
N ASP A 39 -3.90 17.15 1.46
CA ASP A 39 -3.21 16.70 0.25
C ASP A 39 -2.06 15.78 0.64
N LEU A 40 -2.20 14.49 0.31
CA LEU A 40 -1.26 13.44 0.68
C LEU A 40 -0.66 12.78 -0.56
N ASN A 41 0.59 12.37 -0.44
CA ASN A 41 1.23 11.40 -1.33
C ASN A 41 1.38 10.06 -0.60
N VAL A 42 0.59 9.05 -0.97
CA VAL A 42 0.43 7.80 -0.21
C VAL A 42 1.06 6.60 -0.91
N THR A 43 1.87 5.85 -0.18
CA THR A 43 2.46 4.57 -0.61
C THR A 43 1.94 3.43 0.27
N SER A 44 1.52 2.32 -0.35
CA SER A 44 1.12 1.07 0.30
C SER A 44 1.98 -0.10 -0.19
N GLN A 45 2.48 -0.92 0.73
CA GLN A 45 3.23 -2.12 0.43
C GLN A 45 2.77 -3.25 1.35
N LEU A 46 2.32 -4.37 0.78
CA LEU A 46 1.85 -5.53 1.52
C LEU A 46 2.99 -6.54 1.75
N ARG A 47 2.91 -7.25 2.87
CA ARG A 47 3.79 -8.37 3.25
C ARG A 47 2.92 -9.55 3.68
N GLY A 48 3.35 -10.76 3.36
CA GLY A 48 2.55 -11.96 3.58
C GLY A 48 3.04 -13.17 2.80
N ASP A 49 2.15 -14.14 2.61
CA ASP A 49 2.43 -15.31 1.79
C ASP A 49 2.26 -15.01 0.30
N PHE A 50 3.37 -14.63 -0.33
CA PHE A 50 3.48 -14.33 -1.76
C PHE A 50 4.54 -15.19 -2.46
N GLN A 51 4.92 -16.34 -1.88
CA GLN A 51 6.00 -17.16 -2.43
C GLN A 51 5.67 -17.68 -3.84
N THR A 52 4.48 -18.23 -4.00
CA THR A 52 4.01 -18.84 -5.26
C THR A 52 3.92 -17.82 -6.40
N ALA A 53 3.67 -16.54 -6.10
CA ALA A 53 3.74 -15.46 -7.08
C ALA A 53 5.14 -15.29 -7.67
N HIS A 54 6.19 -15.53 -6.89
CA HIS A 54 7.59 -15.40 -7.33
C HIS A 54 8.14 -16.70 -7.94
N THR A 55 7.78 -17.85 -7.39
CA THR A 55 8.36 -19.14 -7.80
C THR A 55 7.60 -19.80 -8.95
N GLU A 56 6.29 -19.57 -9.05
CA GLU A 56 5.38 -20.25 -9.98
C GLU A 56 4.58 -19.29 -10.87
N GLY A 57 4.62 -17.99 -10.58
CA GLY A 57 3.78 -17.00 -11.26
C GLY A 57 2.30 -17.09 -10.89
N ASN A 58 1.95 -17.80 -9.81
CA ASN A 58 0.58 -17.88 -9.33
C ASN A 58 0.19 -16.59 -8.59
N ASN A 59 -0.79 -15.86 -9.14
CA ASN A 59 -1.23 -14.57 -8.63
C ASN A 59 -2.50 -14.64 -7.75
N GLU A 60 -2.95 -15.82 -7.33
CA GLU A 60 -4.16 -15.98 -6.49
C GLU A 60 -4.13 -15.12 -5.21
N ASN A 61 -2.97 -15.02 -4.57
CA ASN A 61 -2.77 -14.20 -3.36
C ASN A 61 -2.32 -12.75 -3.67
N VAL A 62 -2.23 -12.34 -4.93
CA VAL A 62 -1.74 -11.01 -5.29
C VAL A 62 -2.89 -10.03 -5.37
N VAL A 63 -3.08 -9.23 -4.32
CA VAL A 63 -3.97 -8.07 -4.34
C VAL A 63 -3.43 -7.05 -5.34
N PRO A 64 -4.10 -6.79 -6.48
CA PRO A 64 -3.54 -5.94 -7.54
C PRO A 64 -3.15 -4.55 -7.02
N THR A 65 -2.04 -4.01 -7.52
CA THR A 65 -1.60 -2.66 -7.10
C THR A 65 -2.60 -1.57 -7.48
N ASP A 66 -3.40 -1.79 -8.55
CA ASP A 66 -4.51 -0.92 -8.90
C ASP A 66 -5.66 -0.98 -7.88
N THR A 67 -5.97 -2.16 -7.35
CA THR A 67 -6.90 -2.31 -6.22
C THR A 67 -6.39 -1.54 -5.02
N GLN A 68 -5.08 -1.57 -4.74
CA GLN A 68 -4.53 -0.82 -3.62
C GLN A 68 -4.74 0.69 -3.77
N LYS A 69 -4.48 1.24 -4.97
CA LYS A 69 -4.79 2.63 -5.34
C LYS A 69 -6.27 2.93 -5.12
N ASN A 70 -7.15 2.09 -5.66
CA ASN A 70 -8.60 2.30 -5.58
C ASN A 70 -9.10 2.32 -4.13
N THR A 71 -8.60 1.42 -3.29
CA THR A 71 -8.89 1.37 -1.86
C THR A 71 -8.45 2.64 -1.14
N ILE A 72 -7.27 3.20 -1.46
CA ILE A 72 -6.81 4.48 -0.89
C ILE A 72 -7.83 5.59 -1.19
N PHE A 73 -8.29 5.71 -2.44
CA PHE A 73 -9.29 6.70 -2.80
C PHE A 73 -10.66 6.45 -2.14
N ALA A 74 -11.10 5.19 -2.10
CA ALA A 74 -12.35 4.80 -1.46
C ALA A 74 -12.35 5.14 0.03
N LYS A 75 -11.30 4.75 0.77
CA LYS A 75 -11.18 5.03 2.20
C LYS A 75 -11.07 6.52 2.51
N ALA A 76 -10.36 7.30 1.68
CA ALA A 76 -10.32 8.75 1.83
C ALA A 76 -11.71 9.40 1.65
N LYS A 77 -12.55 8.83 0.79
CA LYS A 77 -13.93 9.30 0.58
C LYS A 77 -14.85 8.89 1.73
N GLU A 78 -14.84 7.62 2.11
CA GLU A 78 -15.71 7.00 3.13
C GLU A 78 -15.42 7.57 4.53
N ASN A 79 -14.16 7.55 4.94
CA ASN A 79 -13.76 7.83 6.33
C ASN A 79 -13.21 9.26 6.49
N GLY A 80 -12.83 9.90 5.38
CA GLY A 80 -12.03 11.12 5.44
C GLY A 80 -10.58 10.83 5.82
N ILE A 81 -9.86 11.92 6.07
CA ILE A 81 -8.46 11.99 6.46
C ILE A 81 -8.35 13.04 7.57
N ALA A 82 -8.51 12.61 8.82
CA ALA A 82 -8.37 13.49 9.99
C ALA A 82 -6.89 13.89 10.20
N SER A 83 -6.01 12.88 10.14
CA SER A 83 -4.54 12.99 10.12
C SER A 83 -3.96 11.94 9.17
N PRO A 84 -2.73 12.14 8.64
CA PRO A 84 -2.02 11.11 7.88
C PRO A 84 -1.91 9.79 8.65
N GLU A 85 -1.57 9.83 9.94
CA GLU A 85 -1.33 8.66 10.78
C GLU A 85 -2.59 7.81 10.95
N GLN A 86 -3.72 8.44 11.30
CA GLN A 86 -4.99 7.71 11.44
C GLN A 86 -5.45 7.12 10.11
N PHE A 87 -5.20 7.81 8.99
CA PHE A 87 -5.54 7.30 7.68
C PHE A 87 -4.69 6.08 7.31
N LEU A 88 -3.39 6.11 7.57
CA LEU A 88 -2.48 4.99 7.32
C LEU A 88 -2.78 3.79 8.22
N LEU A 89 -3.15 4.01 9.49
CA LEU A 89 -3.62 2.94 10.38
C LEU A 89 -4.90 2.29 9.84
N GLY A 90 -5.88 3.08 9.40
CA GLY A 90 -7.10 2.54 8.81
C GLY A 90 -6.86 1.73 7.53
N LEU A 91 -5.87 2.11 6.72
CA LEU A 91 -5.44 1.29 5.58
C LEU A 91 -4.76 0.00 6.03
N ALA A 92 -3.87 0.06 7.02
CA ALA A 92 -3.19 -1.10 7.56
C ALA A 92 -4.17 -2.14 8.10
N ASP A 93 -5.11 -1.69 8.93
CA ASP A 93 -6.18 -2.52 9.49
C ASP A 93 -7.01 -3.15 8.38
N HIS A 94 -7.43 -2.36 7.37
CA HIS A 94 -8.21 -2.89 6.25
C HIS A 94 -7.52 -4.05 5.53
N TYR A 95 -6.25 -3.93 5.16
CA TYR A 95 -5.57 -5.00 4.42
C TYR A 95 -5.29 -6.23 5.30
N THR A 96 -4.82 -6.01 6.53
CA THR A 96 -4.47 -7.11 7.42
C THR A 96 -5.70 -7.85 7.97
N SER A 97 -6.88 -7.21 7.98
CA SER A 97 -8.14 -7.85 8.39
C SER A 97 -8.96 -8.44 7.23
N SER A 98 -8.69 -8.04 5.98
CA SER A 98 -9.51 -8.47 4.82
C SER A 98 -8.90 -9.62 4.03
N PHE A 99 -7.60 -9.91 4.23
CA PHE A 99 -6.87 -10.93 3.48
C PHE A 99 -6.01 -11.76 4.43
N ASP A 100 -6.39 -13.03 4.64
CA ASP A 100 -5.75 -13.91 5.63
C ASP A 100 -4.25 -14.15 5.36
N TRP A 101 -3.84 -14.10 4.10
CA TRP A 101 -2.43 -14.27 3.70
C TRP A 101 -1.59 -12.99 3.84
N VAL A 102 -2.20 -11.84 4.15
CA VAL A 102 -1.50 -10.56 4.36
C VAL A 102 -1.20 -10.40 5.85
N THR A 103 0.03 -10.71 6.25
CA THR A 103 0.46 -10.66 7.66
C THR A 103 0.88 -9.27 8.12
N GLY A 104 0.99 -8.31 7.19
CA GLY A 104 1.38 -6.94 7.52
C GLY A 104 1.71 -6.11 6.28
N GLY A 105 2.38 -4.99 6.50
CA GLY A 105 2.77 -4.10 5.41
C GLY A 105 3.47 -2.85 5.88
N ARG A 106 3.73 -1.96 4.94
CA ARG A 106 4.21 -0.61 5.16
C ARG A 106 3.27 0.35 4.43
N TRP A 107 2.70 1.27 5.19
CA TRP A 107 1.96 2.41 4.66
C TRP A 107 2.70 3.67 5.07
N GLY A 108 2.94 4.56 4.10
CA GLY A 108 3.61 5.83 4.32
C GLY A 108 2.89 6.95 3.59
N ALA A 109 2.93 8.15 4.14
CA ALA A 109 2.40 9.34 3.49
C ALA A 109 3.32 10.55 3.71
N GLU A 110 3.36 11.41 2.71
CA GLU A 110 3.83 12.79 2.84
C GLU A 110 2.62 13.71 2.76
N GLU A 111 2.53 14.68 3.67
CA GLU A 111 1.49 15.71 3.63
C GLU A 111 2.04 17.02 3.03
N TYR A 112 1.29 17.58 2.10
CA TYR A 112 1.61 18.86 1.47
C TYR A 112 0.76 19.94 2.15
N GLY A 113 1.44 20.89 2.80
CA GLY A 113 0.79 22.00 3.48
C GLY A 113 0.19 23.00 2.49
N TRP A 114 -1.00 23.50 2.79
CA TRP A 114 -1.69 24.51 2.00
C TRP A 114 -2.07 25.71 2.85
N SER A 115 -1.87 26.90 2.29
CA SER A 115 -2.34 28.17 2.85
C SER A 115 -3.51 28.71 2.04
N ARG A 116 -4.43 29.41 2.71
CA ARG A 116 -5.53 30.09 2.01
C ARG A 116 -4.99 31.32 1.29
N ILE A 117 -5.58 31.62 0.13
CA ILE A 117 -5.44 32.92 -0.50
C ILE A 117 -6.27 33.90 0.34
N ASN A 118 -5.67 35.03 0.71
CA ASN A 118 -6.31 36.08 1.50
C ASN A 118 -6.95 37.13 0.59
#